data_AF-A0A958NM39-F1
#
_entry.id   AF-A0A958NM39-F1
#
_cell.length_a   1.000
_cell.length_b   1.000
_cell.length_c   1.000
_cell.angle_alpha   90.00
_cell.angle_beta   90.00
_cell.angle_gamma   90.00
#
_symmetry.space_group_name_H-M   'P 1'
#
loop_
_entity.id
_entity.type
_entity.pdbx_description
1 polymer ?
#
loop_
_entity_poly.entity_id
_entity_poly.type
_entity_poly.pdbx_seq_one_letter_code
_entity_poly.pdbx_strand_id
1 'polypeptide(L)'
;MKKLKWIASMMLPLFFASCIIVDNTPGPRGRDGLSFFGVDYEHQAPYSYWDNNSAVPYNPALGHYYQTRPGVYNFEYFINAYDYWYGTYEVWYNPGGPGGPHGEPGYDGRDEYLMLICDPNGFHEHRDNYRIPDNEVLVIEKNEGTLNFKLTIQKGNILTRTAQQPKYKRDS
;
A
#
# COMPACT_ATOMS: atom_id res chain seq x y z
N MET A 1 40.80 10.67 63.10
CA MET A 1 40.94 9.93 61.82
C MET A 1 39.84 8.88 61.56
N LYS A 2 39.31 8.16 62.57
CA LYS A 2 38.23 7.15 62.35
C LYS A 2 36.98 7.72 61.66
N LYS A 3 36.50 8.91 62.05
CA LYS A 3 35.29 9.53 61.46
C LYS A 3 35.45 9.94 59.98
N LEU A 4 36.66 10.28 59.55
CA LEU A 4 36.96 10.64 58.15
C LEU A 4 36.90 9.41 57.22
N LYS A 5 37.33 8.24 57.71
CA LYS A 5 37.25 6.98 56.97
C LYS A 5 35.80 6.54 56.71
N TRP A 6 34.89 6.80 57.64
CA TRP A 6 33.46 6.52 57.49
C TRP A 6 32.79 7.41 56.45
N ILE A 7 33.11 8.71 56.44
CA ILE A 7 32.57 9.66 55.45
C ILE A 7 33.07 9.30 54.04
N ALA A 8 34.36 8.98 53.90
CA ALA A 8 34.92 8.55 52.62
C ALA A 8 34.29 7.24 52.10
N SER A 9 34.00 6.29 53.00
CA SER A 9 33.33 5.03 52.64
C SER A 9 31.86 5.21 52.23
N MET A 10 31.17 6.22 52.76
CA MET A 10 29.80 6.57 52.31
C MET A 10 29.77 7.37 51.02
N MET A 11 30.81 8.17 50.72
CA MET A 11 30.90 8.92 49.47
C MET A 11 31.35 8.05 48.28
N LEU A 12 32.11 6.98 48.50
CA LEU A 12 32.61 6.10 47.45
C LEU A 12 31.49 5.54 46.51
N PRO A 13 30.35 5.03 47.00
CA PRO A 13 29.26 4.56 46.12
C PRO A 13 28.56 5.68 45.32
N LEU A 14 28.60 6.94 45.78
CA LEU A 14 28.03 8.08 45.04
C LEU A 14 28.84 8.41 43.78
N PHE A 15 30.16 8.16 43.79
CA PHE A 15 31.01 8.28 42.60
C PHE A 15 30.79 7.16 41.57
N PHE A 16 30.39 5.96 42.00
CA PHE A 16 30.04 4.87 41.09
C PHE A 16 28.65 5.05 40.47
N ALA A 17 27.71 5.69 41.18
CA ALA A 17 26.39 6.02 40.63
C ALA A 17 26.42 7.12 39.56
N SER A 18 27.40 8.04 39.62
CA SER A 18 27.53 9.13 38.62
C SER A 18 28.07 8.69 37.25
N CYS A 19 28.48 7.43 37.09
CA CYS A 19 28.99 6.89 35.82
C CYS A 19 27.96 6.08 35.02
N ILE A 20 26.70 6.02 35.45
CA ILE A 20 25.63 5.45 34.61
C ILE A 20 25.26 6.50 33.55
N ILE A 21 26.00 6.49 32.44
CA ILE A 21 25.62 7.21 31.23
C ILE A 21 24.43 6.44 30.65
N VAL A 22 23.22 6.94 30.88
CA VAL A 22 22.03 6.46 30.17
C VAL A 22 22.07 7.07 28.78
N ASP A 23 22.54 6.29 27.81
CA ASP A 23 22.52 6.69 26.40
C ASP A 23 21.09 6.68 25.88
N ASN A 24 20.45 7.85 25.90
CA ASN A 24 19.11 8.08 25.33
C ASN A 24 19.18 8.49 23.85
N THR A 25 20.31 8.29 23.16
CA THR A 25 20.41 8.57 21.73
C THR A 25 19.36 7.72 21.00
N PRO A 26 18.40 8.36 20.29
CA PRO A 26 17.41 7.62 19.54
C PRO A 26 18.12 6.81 18.45
N GLY A 27 17.75 5.54 18.33
CA GLY A 27 18.19 4.72 17.21
C GLY A 27 17.67 5.24 15.87
N PRO A 28 18.21 4.73 14.77
CA PRO A 28 17.73 5.09 13.44
C PRO A 28 16.26 4.66 13.27
N ARG A 29 15.51 5.42 12.49
CA ARG A 29 14.17 5.03 12.08
C ARG A 29 14.24 3.78 11.20
N GLY A 30 13.28 2.88 11.35
CA GLY A 30 13.10 1.76 10.42
C GLY A 30 12.78 2.26 9.00
N ARG A 31 13.09 1.43 8.00
CA ARG A 31 12.82 1.72 6.59
C ARG A 31 11.31 1.68 6.35
N ASP A 32 10.80 2.61 5.54
CA ASP A 32 9.42 2.53 5.05
C ASP A 32 9.25 1.30 4.12
N GLY A 33 8.07 0.67 4.17
CA GLY A 33 7.71 -0.40 3.26
C GLY A 33 7.55 0.09 1.83
N LEU A 34 7.82 -0.77 0.86
CA LEU A 34 7.58 -0.49 -0.55
C LEU A 34 6.13 -0.81 -0.92
N SER A 35 5.60 -0.13 -1.93
CA SER A 35 4.26 -0.39 -2.44
C SER A 35 4.34 -0.97 -3.85
N PHE A 36 3.45 -1.91 -4.14
CA PHE A 36 3.37 -2.60 -5.42
C PHE A 36 1.94 -2.63 -5.91
N PHE A 37 1.76 -2.40 -7.21
CA PHE A 37 0.47 -2.49 -7.88
C PHE A 37 0.57 -3.44 -9.07
N GLY A 38 -0.45 -4.29 -9.23
CA GLY A 38 -0.59 -5.19 -10.36
C GLY A 38 -1.99 -5.16 -10.93
N VAL A 39 -2.13 -5.72 -12.13
CA VAL A 39 -3.42 -5.89 -12.81
C VAL A 39 -3.51 -7.34 -13.21
N ASP A 40 -4.64 -7.98 -12.91
CA ASP A 40 -4.92 -9.36 -13.27
C ASP A 40 -6.39 -9.52 -13.65
N TYR A 41 -6.84 -10.75 -13.90
CA TYR A 41 -8.20 -11.06 -14.30
C TYR A 41 -8.67 -12.37 -13.68
N GLU A 42 -9.98 -12.53 -13.46
CA GLU A 42 -10.51 -13.76 -12.84
C GLU A 42 -10.56 -14.93 -13.83
N HIS A 43 -11.33 -14.77 -14.93
CA HIS A 43 -11.56 -15.84 -15.90
C HIS A 43 -11.02 -15.52 -17.29
N GLN A 44 -11.06 -14.24 -17.68
CA GLN A 44 -10.64 -13.80 -19.00
C GLN A 44 -10.01 -12.42 -18.92
N ALA A 45 -8.84 -12.26 -19.56
CA ALA A 45 -8.17 -10.98 -19.65
C ALA A 45 -9.12 -9.90 -20.22
N PRO A 46 -9.05 -8.66 -19.73
CA PRO A 46 -9.92 -7.58 -20.21
C PRO A 46 -9.73 -7.36 -21.71
N TYR A 47 -10.75 -6.85 -22.41
CA TYR A 47 -10.61 -6.45 -23.81
C TYR A 47 -9.52 -5.39 -23.98
N SER A 48 -9.47 -4.43 -23.06
CA SER A 48 -8.36 -3.50 -22.93
C SER A 48 -8.26 -2.93 -21.53
N TYR A 49 -7.09 -2.43 -21.14
CA TYR A 49 -6.83 -1.84 -19.83
C TYR A 49 -5.98 -0.57 -19.95
N TRP A 50 -6.26 0.40 -19.09
CA TRP A 50 -5.52 1.64 -18.92
C TRP A 50 -5.50 2.05 -17.45
N ASP A 51 -4.40 2.68 -17.04
CA ASP A 51 -4.34 3.51 -15.85
C ASP A 51 -3.32 4.65 -16.02
N ASN A 52 -3.34 5.62 -15.11
CA ASN A 52 -2.37 6.71 -15.10
C ASN A 52 -1.14 6.46 -14.21
N ASN A 53 -0.97 5.24 -13.69
CA ASN A 53 0.21 4.88 -12.90
C ASN A 53 1.41 4.62 -13.82
N SER A 54 2.43 5.47 -13.72
CA SER A 54 3.62 5.37 -14.57
C SER A 54 4.48 4.14 -14.29
N ALA A 55 4.30 3.46 -13.15
CA ALA A 55 4.99 2.21 -12.85
C ALA A 55 4.48 1.04 -13.69
N VAL A 56 3.21 1.06 -14.10
CA VAL A 56 2.62 0.04 -14.96
C VAL A 56 2.99 0.37 -16.41
N PRO A 57 3.78 -0.47 -17.09
CA PRO A 57 4.24 -0.20 -18.45
C PRO A 57 3.10 -0.34 -19.47
N TYR A 58 3.36 0.10 -20.71
CA TYR A 58 2.54 -0.33 -21.85
C TYR A 58 2.73 -1.82 -22.09
N ASN A 59 1.65 -2.52 -22.40
CA ASN A 59 1.56 -3.97 -22.47
C ASN A 59 2.08 -4.67 -21.20
N PRO A 60 1.48 -4.41 -20.02
CA PRO A 60 1.87 -5.05 -18.78
C PRO A 60 1.67 -6.57 -18.84
N ALA A 61 2.53 -7.29 -18.14
CA ALA A 61 2.30 -8.69 -17.85
C ALA A 61 1.20 -8.80 -16.79
N LEU A 62 0.05 -9.35 -17.17
CA LEU A 62 -1.06 -9.55 -16.25
C LEU A 62 -0.66 -10.55 -15.14
N GLY A 63 -1.08 -10.30 -13.90
CA GLY A 63 -0.67 -11.06 -12.71
C GLY A 63 0.69 -10.66 -12.13
N HIS A 64 1.40 -9.70 -12.74
CA HIS A 64 2.66 -9.18 -12.21
C HIS A 64 2.47 -7.88 -11.41
N TYR A 65 3.29 -7.73 -10.37
CA TYR A 65 3.37 -6.53 -9.56
C TYR A 65 4.48 -5.59 -10.05
N TYR A 66 4.17 -4.30 -10.08
CA TYR A 66 5.09 -3.21 -10.42
C TYR A 66 5.24 -2.28 -9.21
N GLN A 67 6.49 -1.96 -8.86
CA GLN A 67 6.77 -1.06 -7.74
C GLN A 67 6.17 0.33 -8.03
N THR A 68 5.22 0.73 -7.20
CA THR A 68 4.35 1.88 -7.43
C THR A 68 4.53 2.88 -6.30
N ARG A 69 4.40 4.17 -6.61
CA ARG A 69 4.44 5.20 -5.58
C ARG A 69 3.09 5.24 -4.86
N PRO A 70 3.06 5.51 -3.55
CA PRO A 70 1.80 5.74 -2.86
C PRO A 70 1.03 6.92 -3.49
N GLY A 71 -0.28 6.77 -3.61
CA GLY A 71 -1.14 7.79 -4.22
C GLY A 71 -2.44 7.25 -4.79
N VAL A 72 -3.26 8.15 -5.33
CA VAL A 72 -4.53 7.84 -6.00
C VAL A 72 -4.31 7.83 -7.52
N TYR A 73 -4.72 6.75 -8.16
CA TYR A 73 -4.59 6.53 -9.59
C TYR A 73 -5.96 6.29 -10.22
N ASN A 74 -6.13 6.76 -11.46
CA ASN A 74 -7.30 6.49 -12.28
C ASN A 74 -7.05 5.25 -13.13
N PHE A 75 -8.08 4.43 -13.32
CA PHE A 75 -8.03 3.28 -14.21
C PHE A 75 -9.30 3.18 -15.07
N GLU A 76 -9.17 2.46 -16.18
CA GLU A 76 -10.25 2.05 -17.06
C GLU A 76 -9.94 0.63 -17.57
N TYR A 77 -10.90 -0.30 -17.51
CA TYR A 77 -10.78 -1.59 -18.18
C TYR A 77 -12.06 -1.98 -18.90
N PHE A 78 -11.89 -2.46 -20.12
CA PHE A 78 -12.96 -2.79 -21.03
C PHE A 78 -13.30 -4.27 -20.94
N ILE A 79 -14.59 -4.57 -20.86
CA ILE A 79 -15.11 -5.94 -20.92
C ILE A 79 -15.19 -6.37 -22.39
N ASN A 80 -15.64 -5.46 -23.25
CA ASN A 80 -15.78 -5.61 -24.70
C ASN A 80 -15.44 -4.27 -25.39
N ALA A 81 -15.73 -4.09 -26.68
CA ALA A 81 -15.37 -2.84 -27.39
C ALA A 81 -16.15 -1.58 -26.93
N TYR A 82 -17.21 -1.74 -26.12
CA TYR A 82 -18.17 -0.69 -25.77
C TYR A 82 -18.31 -0.49 -24.26
N ASP A 83 -18.40 -1.58 -23.50
CA ASP A 83 -18.65 -1.56 -22.06
C ASP A 83 -17.35 -1.68 -21.27
N TYR A 84 -17.20 -0.81 -20.28
CA TYR A 84 -15.99 -0.74 -19.47
C TYR A 84 -16.29 -0.31 -18.03
N TRP A 85 -15.34 -0.59 -17.16
CA TRP A 85 -15.32 -0.12 -15.78
C TRP A 85 -14.24 0.93 -15.62
N TYR A 86 -14.50 1.96 -14.83
CA TYR A 86 -13.52 2.99 -14.53
C TYR A 86 -13.63 3.48 -13.09
N GLY A 87 -12.60 4.16 -12.63
CA GLY A 87 -12.62 4.85 -11.37
C GLY A 87 -11.23 5.07 -10.82
N THR A 88 -11.06 4.97 -9.51
CA THR A 88 -9.79 5.23 -8.83
C THR A 88 -9.38 4.08 -7.93
N TYR A 89 -8.10 3.79 -7.86
CA TYR A 89 -7.52 2.97 -6.79
C TYR A 89 -6.50 3.78 -6.00
N GLU A 90 -6.37 3.47 -4.71
CA GLU A 90 -5.43 4.13 -3.82
C GLU A 90 -4.39 3.13 -3.31
N VAL A 91 -3.11 3.49 -3.50
CA VAL A 91 -1.95 2.69 -3.08
C VAL A 91 -1.34 3.34 -1.85
N TRP A 92 -1.21 2.56 -0.77
CA TRP A 92 -0.61 3.01 0.49
C TRP A 92 0.74 2.35 0.74
N TYR A 93 1.48 2.86 1.72
CA TYR A 93 2.70 2.25 2.23
C TYR A 93 2.61 2.17 3.76
N ASN A 94 3.32 1.19 4.32
CA ASN A 94 3.48 1.09 5.76
C ASN A 94 4.72 1.88 6.19
N PRO A 95 4.61 2.88 7.06
CA PRO A 95 5.77 3.61 7.54
C PRO A 95 6.63 2.74 8.47
N GLY A 96 7.94 2.96 8.43
CA GLY A 96 8.87 2.42 9.42
C GLY A 96 8.66 3.08 10.78
N GLY A 97 8.85 2.27 11.83
CA GLY A 97 8.72 2.67 13.22
C GLY A 97 9.83 3.63 13.68
N PRO A 98 9.58 4.42 14.73
CA PRO A 98 10.63 5.24 15.34
C PRO A 98 11.73 4.36 15.93
N GLY A 99 12.96 4.86 15.94
CA GLY A 99 14.06 4.22 16.65
C GLY A 99 13.85 4.26 18.17
N GLY A 100 14.27 3.20 18.84
CA GLY A 100 14.20 3.04 20.28
C GLY A 100 15.37 3.69 21.03
N PRO A 101 15.34 3.65 22.37
CA PRO A 101 16.47 4.06 23.21
C PRO A 101 17.73 3.24 22.92
N HIS A 102 18.90 3.72 23.36
CA HIS A 102 20.18 3.00 23.24
C HIS A 102 20.60 2.67 21.80
N GLY A 103 20.18 3.48 20.83
CA GLY A 103 20.50 3.25 19.43
C GLY A 103 19.70 2.12 18.77
N GLU A 104 18.70 1.54 19.44
CA GLU A 104 17.89 0.44 18.90
C GLU A 104 17.15 0.88 17.63
N PRO A 105 17.33 0.19 16.50
CA PRO A 105 16.64 0.55 15.26
C PRO A 105 15.13 0.36 15.38
N GLY A 106 14.37 1.25 14.73
CA GLY A 106 12.93 1.08 14.58
C GLY A 106 12.58 -0.11 13.69
N TYR A 107 11.36 -0.64 13.83
CA TYR A 107 10.89 -1.71 12.95
C TYR A 107 10.70 -1.21 11.51
N ASP A 108 11.01 -2.04 10.53
CA ASP A 108 10.75 -1.71 9.13
C ASP A 108 9.25 -1.85 8.82
N GLY A 109 8.75 -0.95 7.97
CA GLY A 109 7.43 -1.06 7.37
C GLY A 109 7.37 -2.26 6.43
N ARG A 110 6.23 -2.94 6.41
CA ARG A 110 6.00 -4.08 5.51
C ARG A 110 5.68 -3.60 4.10
N ASP A 111 6.15 -4.34 3.11
CA ASP A 111 5.80 -4.10 1.72
C ASP A 111 4.30 -4.40 1.49
N GLU A 112 3.64 -3.56 0.70
CA GLU A 112 2.21 -3.63 0.39
C GLU A 112 1.98 -4.01 -1.06
N TYR A 113 0.97 -4.84 -1.31
CA TYR A 113 0.68 -5.42 -2.61
C TYR A 113 -0.81 -5.29 -2.94
N LEU A 114 -1.13 -4.43 -3.92
CA LEU A 114 -2.49 -4.27 -4.44
C LEU A 114 -2.59 -4.87 -5.83
N MET A 115 -3.52 -5.80 -6.04
CA MET A 115 -3.83 -6.35 -7.36
C MET A 115 -5.25 -5.93 -7.76
N LEU A 116 -5.39 -5.21 -8.87
CA LEU A 116 -6.68 -4.94 -9.48
C LEU A 116 -7.09 -6.15 -10.33
N ILE A 117 -8.11 -6.88 -9.89
CA ILE A 117 -8.70 -7.98 -10.66
C ILE A 117 -9.78 -7.40 -11.59
N CYS A 118 -9.54 -7.46 -12.89
CA CYS A 118 -10.51 -7.09 -13.91
C CYS A 118 -11.52 -8.24 -14.09
N ASP A 119 -12.78 -7.96 -13.80
CA ASP A 119 -13.87 -8.92 -13.95
C ASP A 119 -14.98 -8.37 -14.87
N PRO A 120 -15.58 -9.18 -15.76
CA PRO A 120 -16.69 -8.75 -16.60
C PRO A 120 -17.88 -8.14 -15.86
N ASN A 121 -18.18 -8.62 -14.65
CA ASN A 121 -19.28 -8.18 -13.81
C ASN A 121 -18.91 -7.01 -12.88
N GLY A 122 -17.67 -6.53 -12.94
CA GLY A 122 -17.16 -5.54 -11.99
C GLY A 122 -16.60 -6.21 -10.72
N PHE A 123 -16.32 -5.43 -9.68
CA PHE A 123 -15.79 -6.00 -8.45
C PHE A 123 -16.83 -6.87 -7.73
N HIS A 124 -16.48 -8.12 -7.41
CA HIS A 124 -17.20 -8.98 -6.47
C HIS A 124 -16.28 -9.43 -5.34
N GLU A 125 -16.78 -9.42 -4.10
CA GLU A 125 -16.15 -10.19 -3.04
C GLU A 125 -16.52 -11.67 -3.24
N HIS A 126 -15.53 -12.55 -3.14
CA HIS A 126 -15.64 -14.00 -3.33
C HIS A 126 -16.62 -14.74 -2.36
N ARG A 127 -17.50 -14.03 -1.66
CA ARG A 127 -18.46 -14.57 -0.70
C ARG A 127 -19.89 -14.02 -0.80
N ASP A 128 -20.13 -12.91 -1.49
CA ASP A 128 -21.47 -12.35 -1.63
C ASP A 128 -21.77 -12.05 -3.09
N ASN A 129 -22.92 -12.54 -3.58
CA ASN A 129 -23.45 -12.34 -4.93
C ASN A 129 -23.87 -10.87 -5.19
N TYR A 130 -23.03 -9.91 -4.79
CA TYR A 130 -23.33 -8.49 -4.87
C TYR A 130 -23.05 -7.99 -6.29
N ARG A 131 -24.13 -7.81 -7.06
CA ARG A 131 -24.07 -7.23 -8.40
C ARG A 131 -24.23 -5.73 -8.28
N ILE A 132 -23.27 -4.97 -8.82
CA ILE A 132 -23.33 -3.50 -8.81
C ILE A 132 -24.40 -3.04 -9.81
N PRO A 133 -25.34 -2.15 -9.43
CA PRO A 133 -26.25 -1.52 -10.38
C PRO A 133 -25.46 -0.72 -11.44
N ASP A 134 -25.87 -0.82 -12.70
CA ASP A 134 -25.13 -0.32 -13.88
C ASP A 134 -24.82 1.20 -13.91
N ASN A 135 -25.21 1.99 -12.91
CA ASN A 135 -24.98 3.44 -12.84
C ASN A 135 -24.50 3.97 -11.48
N GLU A 136 -24.27 3.12 -10.49
CA GLU A 136 -23.85 3.56 -9.15
C GLU A 136 -22.33 3.48 -8.99
N VAL A 137 -21.78 4.44 -8.26
CA VAL A 137 -20.37 4.42 -7.86
C VAL A 137 -20.22 3.49 -6.67
N LEU A 138 -19.46 2.42 -6.83
CA LEU A 138 -19.08 1.54 -5.72
C LEU A 138 -17.76 2.04 -5.11
N VAL A 139 -17.74 2.23 -3.80
CA VAL A 139 -16.51 2.49 -3.03
C VAL A 139 -16.25 1.29 -2.11
N ILE A 140 -15.12 0.65 -2.30
CA ILE A 140 -14.61 -0.42 -1.44
C ILE A 140 -13.40 0.15 -0.72
N GLU A 141 -13.48 0.19 0.60
CA GLU A 141 -12.35 0.56 1.46
C GLU A 141 -12.13 -0.59 2.43
N LYS A 142 -10.93 -1.16 2.41
CA LYS A 142 -10.51 -2.19 3.35
C LYS A 142 -9.25 -1.75 4.05
N ASN A 143 -9.38 -1.67 5.39
CA ASN A 143 -8.31 -1.32 6.32
C ASN A 143 -8.22 -2.42 7.39
N GLU A 144 -8.16 -3.69 6.98
CA GLU A 144 -8.16 -4.84 7.88
C GLU A 144 -6.92 -5.72 7.67
N GLY A 145 -6.15 -5.90 8.75
CA GLY A 145 -4.96 -6.76 8.73
C GLY A 145 -3.88 -6.24 7.80
N THR A 146 -3.62 -6.98 6.71
CA THR A 146 -2.63 -6.66 5.67
C THR A 146 -3.25 -6.09 4.41
N LEU A 147 -4.55 -5.78 4.42
CA LEU A 147 -5.24 -5.20 3.28
C LEU A 147 -5.55 -3.74 3.59
N ASN A 148 -4.89 -2.85 2.85
CA ASN A 148 -4.98 -1.42 3.01
C ASN A 148 -5.19 -0.77 1.64
N PHE A 149 -6.43 -0.74 1.18
CA PHE A 149 -6.75 -0.22 -0.15
C PHE A 149 -8.13 0.44 -0.20
N LYS A 150 -8.23 1.38 -1.14
CA LYS A 150 -9.49 2.01 -1.54
C LYS A 150 -9.67 1.88 -3.04
N LEU A 151 -10.79 1.34 -3.47
CA LEU A 151 -11.20 1.22 -4.86
C LEU A 151 -12.54 1.91 -5.04
N THR A 152 -12.60 2.87 -5.95
CA THR A 152 -13.84 3.46 -6.45
C THR A 152 -14.03 2.95 -7.87
N ILE A 153 -15.17 2.35 -8.17
CA ILE A 153 -15.44 1.77 -9.49
C ILE A 153 -16.88 2.07 -9.94
N GLN A 154 -17.03 2.38 -11.23
CA GLN A 154 -18.30 2.68 -11.86
C GLN A 154 -18.32 2.08 -13.27
N LYS A 155 -19.48 1.57 -13.69
CA LYS A 155 -19.68 1.09 -15.05
C LYS A 155 -19.85 2.27 -16.01
N GLY A 156 -19.28 2.16 -17.20
CA GLY A 156 -19.37 3.15 -18.25
C GLY A 156 -19.56 2.49 -19.62
N ASN A 157 -19.91 3.32 -20.59
CA ASN A 157 -19.99 2.94 -22.00
C ASN A 157 -19.35 4.04 -22.86
N ILE A 158 -18.72 3.67 -23.98
CA ILE A 158 -18.03 4.63 -24.85
C ILE A 158 -18.95 5.76 -25.37
N LEU A 159 -20.27 5.54 -25.36
CA LEU A 159 -21.26 6.53 -25.75
C LEU A 159 -21.47 7.60 -24.66
N THR A 160 -21.15 7.30 -23.40
CA THR A 160 -21.39 8.19 -22.25
C THR A 160 -20.14 8.91 -21.79
N ARG A 161 -18.93 8.43 -22.13
CA ARG A 161 -17.65 9.08 -21.80
C ARG A 161 -16.55 8.67 -22.77
N THR A 162 -15.67 9.62 -23.08
CA THR A 162 -14.45 9.37 -23.86
C THR A 162 -13.50 8.47 -23.09
N ALA A 163 -13.14 7.34 -23.72
CA ALA A 163 -12.19 6.37 -23.19
C ALA A 163 -10.74 6.82 -23.37
N GLN A 164 -9.87 6.38 -22.47
CA GLN A 164 -8.43 6.60 -22.57
C GLN A 164 -7.76 5.64 -23.57
N GLN A 165 -6.59 6.02 -24.07
CA GLN A 165 -5.80 5.14 -24.93
C GLN A 165 -5.28 3.95 -24.11
N PRO A 166 -5.61 2.70 -24.48
CA PRO A 166 -5.26 1.55 -23.66
C PRO A 166 -3.75 1.32 -23.57
N LYS A 167 -3.29 0.93 -22.38
CA LYS A 167 -1.94 0.38 -22.16
C LYS A 167 -1.86 -1.08 -22.60
N TYR A 168 -2.93 -1.83 -22.39
CA TYR A 168 -3.08 -3.22 -22.79
C TYR A 168 -4.30 -3.36 -23.67
N LYS A 169 -4.20 -4.15 -24.74
CA LYS A 169 -5.35 -4.55 -25.56
C LYS A 169 -5.18 -6.01 -25.93
N ARG A 170 -6.22 -6.81 -25.73
CA ARG A 170 -6.21 -8.22 -26.10
C ARG A 170 -6.25 -8.33 -27.62
N ASP A 171 -5.33 -9.11 -28.19
CA ASP A 171 -5.38 -9.45 -29.61
C ASP A 171 -6.66 -10.24 -29.88
N SER A 172 -7.30 -9.95 -31.02
CA SER A 172 -8.65 -10.45 -31.36
C SER A 172 -8.60 -11.87 -31.88
#